data_AF-A0A834RJQ6-F1
#
_entry.id   AF-A0A834RJQ6-F1
#
_cell.length_a   1.000
_cell.length_b   1.000
_cell.length_c   1.000
_cell.angle_alpha   90.00
_cell.angle_beta   90.00
_cell.angle_gamma   90.00
#
_symmetry.space_group_name_H-M   'P 1'
#
loop_
_entity.id
_entity.type
_entity.pdbx_description
1 polymer ?
#
loop_
_entity_poly.entity_id
_entity_poly.type
_entity_poly.pdbx_seq_one_letter_code
_entity_poly.pdbx_strand_id
1 'polypeptide(L)'
;MWIDTTGMRRVTALGMRRIYGEHTGENLGSVVLELLEEYDISGDQIGYFMLDNASANDTAVEFILKDLCPWMKSKQRRHRRLRCLGHVINLCCQAFLMGRNCEKYLAKLEKHHQRGDYTKVEELWKKFGCLGRLHNLVRYIRLTPQRREEFATIIIGGDLSQFDGLELIQNNSTRWNSWFYSITRALNVRERLELFSARHVPGKGSVGIANFKLDGQHWFELEKIELALKDFYAATLLSEGKKTSLADWFSTLDCLLREISETKDHYHDIHTEDDNNFTWKYIQGCADAAWLKCVEYYNNQQLNWQNRFPEDTDLPPAYYAAQMGGWRSGKAPGIPLPHSKFAV
;
A
#
# COMPACT_ATOMS: atom_id res chain seq x y z
N MET A 1 -11.67 19.11 -2.13
CA MET A 1 -13.00 18.76 -1.57
C MET A 1 -13.48 19.92 -0.73
N TRP A 2 -14.77 20.17 -0.66
CA TRP A 2 -15.34 21.24 0.17
C TRP A 2 -16.75 20.88 0.63
N ILE A 3 -17.29 21.63 1.59
CA ILE A 3 -18.70 21.56 1.99
C ILE A 3 -19.41 22.71 1.26
N ASP A 4 -20.45 22.40 0.50
CA ASP A 4 -21.25 23.44 -0.17
C ASP A 4 -22.24 24.11 0.80
N THR A 5 -22.98 25.10 0.30
CA THR A 5 -23.98 25.84 1.08
C THR A 5 -25.14 24.98 1.59
N THR A 6 -25.31 23.77 1.06
CA THR A 6 -26.31 22.79 1.51
C THR A 6 -25.76 21.85 2.59
N GLY A 7 -24.53 22.05 3.04
CA GLY A 7 -23.85 21.16 3.99
C GLY A 7 -23.34 19.86 3.35
N MET A 8 -23.39 19.74 2.03
CA MET A 8 -23.00 18.53 1.32
C MET A 8 -21.53 18.55 0.93
N ARG A 9 -20.82 17.44 1.18
CA ARG A 9 -19.45 17.26 0.72
C ARG A 9 -19.38 17.13 -0.79
N ARG A 10 -18.58 17.99 -1.43
CA ARG A 10 -18.27 17.97 -2.86
C ARG A 10 -16.81 17.63 -3.12
N VAL A 11 -16.59 16.90 -4.21
CA VAL A 11 -15.26 16.49 -4.69
C VAL A 11 -15.22 16.74 -6.18
N THR A 12 -14.25 17.55 -6.61
CA THR A 12 -13.94 17.78 -8.02
C THR A 12 -12.45 17.63 -8.25
N ALA A 13 -12.07 17.20 -9.45
CA ALA A 13 -10.68 17.25 -9.89
C ALA A 13 -10.43 18.62 -10.52
N LEU A 14 -9.47 19.37 -10.00
CA LEU A 14 -9.12 20.69 -10.53
C LEU A 14 -8.16 20.57 -11.73
N GLY A 15 -7.23 19.61 -11.70
CA GLY A 15 -6.30 19.42 -12.81
C GLY A 15 -5.38 18.23 -12.63
N MET A 16 -4.80 17.79 -13.74
CA MET A 16 -3.69 16.83 -13.80
C MET A 16 -2.60 17.47 -14.66
N ARG A 17 -1.66 18.14 -14.00
CA ARG A 17 -0.58 18.90 -14.65
C ARG A 17 0.71 18.08 -14.65
N ARG A 18 1.46 18.15 -15.74
CA ARG A 18 2.79 17.56 -15.83
C ARG A 18 3.80 18.45 -15.12
N ILE A 19 4.62 17.88 -14.24
CA ILE A 19 5.76 18.57 -13.64
C ILE A 19 6.95 18.46 -14.60
N TYR A 20 7.57 19.59 -14.92
CA TYR A 20 8.79 19.67 -15.71
C TYR A 20 9.99 19.91 -14.79
N GLY A 21 11.16 19.38 -15.15
CA GLY A 21 12.37 19.50 -14.35
C GLY A 21 12.42 18.55 -13.14
N GLU A 22 13.13 18.95 -12.09
CA GLU A 22 13.26 18.16 -10.87
C GLU A 22 11.93 18.10 -10.09
N HIS A 23 11.66 16.96 -9.46
CA HIS A 23 10.48 16.76 -8.61
C HIS A 23 10.68 17.36 -7.21
N THR A 24 11.08 18.63 -7.14
CA THR A 24 11.23 19.37 -5.87
C THR A 24 9.88 19.81 -5.32
N GLY A 25 9.85 20.12 -4.03
CA GLY A 25 8.64 20.64 -3.38
C GLY A 25 8.21 21.98 -3.97
N GLU A 26 9.16 22.85 -4.32
CA GLU A 26 8.92 24.15 -4.94
C GLU A 26 8.27 24.01 -6.32
N ASN A 27 8.78 23.09 -7.17
CA ASN A 27 8.19 22.85 -8.48
C ASN A 27 6.78 22.26 -8.37
N LEU A 28 6.56 21.34 -7.43
CA LEU A 28 5.22 20.83 -7.11
C LEU A 28 4.30 21.95 -6.62
N GLY A 29 4.81 22.81 -5.74
CA GLY A 29 4.10 23.95 -5.18
C GLY A 29 3.67 24.96 -6.25
N SER A 30 4.58 25.34 -7.14
CA SER A 30 4.31 26.29 -8.24
C SER A 30 3.17 25.83 -9.13
N VAL A 31 3.20 24.57 -9.56
CA VAL A 31 2.16 24.02 -10.46
C VAL A 31 0.79 23.95 -9.77
N VAL A 32 0.76 23.65 -8.47
CA VAL A 32 -0.49 23.67 -7.70
C VAL A 32 -0.96 25.10 -7.44
N LEU A 33 -0.06 26.04 -7.19
CA LEU A 33 -0.38 27.45 -7.00
C LEU A 33 -1.00 28.06 -8.26
N GLU A 34 -0.38 27.86 -9.42
CA GLU A 34 -0.92 28.27 -10.73
C GLU A 34 -2.34 27.71 -10.94
N LEU A 35 -2.56 26.43 -10.60
CA LEU A 35 -3.88 25.81 -10.70
C LEU A 35 -4.89 26.44 -9.72
N LEU A 36 -4.47 26.83 -8.52
CA LEU A 36 -5.37 27.50 -7.56
C LEU A 36 -5.74 28.90 -8.06
N GLU A 37 -4.78 29.64 -8.64
CA GLU A 37 -4.99 30.95 -9.25
C GLU A 37 -5.91 30.87 -10.48
N GLU A 38 -5.71 29.88 -11.37
CA GLU A 38 -6.57 29.65 -12.55
C GLU A 38 -8.06 29.47 -12.21
N TYR A 39 -8.34 28.94 -11.02
CA TYR A 39 -9.70 28.68 -10.52
C TYR A 39 -10.16 29.72 -9.48
N ASP A 40 -9.43 30.83 -9.32
CA ASP A 40 -9.71 31.90 -8.36
C ASP A 40 -9.89 31.39 -6.91
N ILE A 41 -9.09 30.39 -6.51
CA ILE A 41 -9.12 29.81 -5.16
C ILE A 41 -8.13 30.55 -4.26
N SER A 42 -8.65 31.39 -3.37
CA SER A 42 -7.87 32.19 -2.44
C SER A 42 -7.47 31.42 -1.18
N GLY A 43 -6.45 31.92 -0.47
CA GLY A 43 -5.87 31.27 0.71
C GLY A 43 -6.85 31.05 1.88
N ASP A 44 -7.84 31.92 2.05
CA ASP A 44 -8.89 31.81 3.06
C ASP A 44 -9.90 30.69 2.76
N GLN A 45 -10.00 30.24 1.50
CA GLN A 45 -10.82 29.09 1.10
C GLN A 45 -10.08 27.76 1.31
N ILE A 46 -8.77 27.78 1.52
CA ILE A 46 -7.95 26.58 1.67
C ILE A 46 -7.94 26.11 3.13
N GLY A 47 -8.67 25.01 3.36
CA GLY A 47 -8.66 24.30 4.62
C GLY A 47 -7.35 23.56 4.88
N TYR A 48 -7.10 22.48 4.15
CA TYR A 48 -5.96 21.58 4.37
C TYR A 48 -5.53 20.89 3.07
N PHE A 49 -4.27 20.47 3.02
CA PHE A 49 -3.71 19.62 1.97
C PHE A 49 -3.55 18.20 2.50
N MET A 50 -4.17 17.21 1.86
CA MET A 50 -3.92 15.79 2.16
C MET A 50 -2.93 15.23 1.15
N LEU A 51 -1.74 14.85 1.62
CA LEU A 51 -0.63 14.39 0.79
C LEU A 51 -0.03 13.11 1.39
N ASP A 52 0.74 12.34 0.61
CA ASP A 52 1.51 11.20 1.13
C ASP A 52 2.56 11.63 2.17
N ASN A 53 3.47 10.76 2.62
CA ASN A 53 4.44 11.12 3.66
C ASN A 53 5.78 11.70 3.13
N ALA A 54 5.91 11.97 1.82
CA ALA A 54 7.16 12.46 1.23
C ALA A 54 7.56 13.83 1.80
N SER A 55 8.85 14.08 2.03
CA SER A 55 9.34 15.34 2.59
C SER A 55 9.14 16.53 1.65
N ALA A 56 9.21 16.32 0.32
CA ALA A 56 8.98 17.36 -0.69
C ALA A 56 7.59 18.04 -0.54
N ASN A 57 6.60 17.30 -0.04
CA ASN A 57 5.26 17.82 0.21
C ASN A 57 5.20 18.81 1.39
N ASP A 58 6.16 18.80 2.32
CA ASP A 58 6.25 19.84 3.37
C ASP A 58 6.67 21.16 2.76
N THR A 59 7.67 21.12 1.87
CA THR A 59 8.16 22.27 1.13
C THR A 59 7.10 22.82 0.17
N ALA A 60 6.38 21.95 -0.56
CA ALA A 60 5.32 22.36 -1.48
C ALA A 60 4.19 23.12 -0.77
N VAL A 61 3.70 22.59 0.36
CA VAL A 61 2.63 23.25 1.14
C VAL A 61 3.12 24.58 1.73
N GLU A 62 4.36 24.64 2.22
CA GLU A 62 4.94 25.88 2.71
C GLU A 62 5.08 26.92 1.59
N PHE A 63 5.49 26.51 0.39
CA PHE A 63 5.62 27.37 -0.78
C PHE A 63 4.26 27.98 -1.17
N ILE A 64 3.24 27.14 -1.38
CA ILE A 64 1.89 27.57 -1.77
C ILE A 64 1.30 28.52 -0.72
N LEU A 65 1.32 28.12 0.55
CA LEU A 65 0.67 28.89 1.61
C LEU A 65 1.46 30.14 2.02
N LYS A 66 2.76 30.22 1.72
CA LYS A 66 3.52 31.45 1.94
C LYS A 66 3.02 32.56 1.02
N ASP A 67 2.64 32.19 -0.20
CA ASP A 67 2.08 33.12 -1.20
C ASP A 67 0.61 33.44 -0.91
N LEU A 68 -0.24 32.41 -0.75
CA LEU A 68 -1.68 32.59 -0.56
C LEU A 68 -2.08 33.05 0.86
N CYS A 69 -1.27 32.72 1.87
CA CYS A 69 -1.55 32.98 3.28
C CYS A 69 -0.36 33.63 4.01
N PRO A 70 0.12 34.81 3.58
CA PRO A 70 1.32 35.45 4.14
C PRO A 70 1.18 35.82 5.62
N TRP A 71 -0.06 35.96 6.11
CA TRP A 71 -0.37 36.22 7.51
C TRP A 71 -0.13 35.02 8.44
N MET A 72 -0.05 33.80 7.90
CA MET A 72 0.23 32.61 8.72
C MET A 72 1.73 32.50 9.03
N LYS A 73 2.07 32.06 10.23
CA LYS A 73 3.45 31.66 10.57
C LYS A 73 3.78 30.34 9.88
N SER A 74 5.05 30.10 9.61
CA SER A 74 5.53 28.84 8.98
C SER A 74 5.05 27.58 9.72
N LYS A 75 5.02 27.59 11.07
CA LYS A 75 4.46 26.48 11.85
C LYS A 75 2.97 26.22 11.55
N GLN A 76 2.17 27.27 11.39
CA GLN A 76 0.74 27.15 11.07
C GLN A 76 0.52 26.60 9.66
N ARG A 77 1.30 27.08 8.68
CA ARG A 77 1.25 26.57 7.30
C ARG A 77 1.61 25.09 7.23
N ARG A 78 2.68 24.65 7.92
CA ARG A 78 3.02 23.22 7.99
C ARG A 78 1.90 22.36 8.58
N HIS A 79 1.15 22.86 9.55
CA HIS A 79 0.00 22.13 10.10
C HIS A 79 -1.19 22.04 9.15
N ARG A 80 -1.24 22.83 8.06
CA ARG A 80 -2.25 22.68 7.01
C ARG A 80 -2.03 21.42 6.16
N ARG A 81 -0.90 20.71 6.32
CA ARG A 81 -0.69 19.39 5.73
C ARG A 81 -1.23 18.27 6.62
N LEU A 82 -2.03 17.40 6.03
CA LEU A 82 -2.52 16.14 6.54
C LEU A 82 -1.82 14.99 5.81
N ARG A 83 -1.53 13.90 6.53
CA ARG A 83 -0.90 12.71 5.96
C ARG A 83 -1.97 11.74 5.46
N CYS A 84 -1.76 11.17 4.27
CA CYS A 84 -2.67 10.23 3.63
C CYS A 84 -2.73 8.90 4.39
N LEU A 85 -3.95 8.44 4.74
CA LEU A 85 -4.15 7.14 5.41
C LEU A 85 -3.64 5.97 4.56
N GLY A 86 -4.03 5.93 3.29
CA GLY A 86 -3.63 4.84 2.38
C GLY A 86 -2.12 4.72 2.28
N HIS A 87 -1.39 5.84 2.34
CA HIS A 87 0.07 5.80 2.39
C HIS A 87 0.61 5.23 3.72
N VAL A 88 -0.01 5.54 4.86
CA VAL A 88 0.34 4.93 6.16
C VAL A 88 0.08 3.42 6.14
N ILE A 89 -1.07 2.99 5.64
CA ILE A 89 -1.41 1.57 5.50
C ILE A 89 -0.38 0.86 4.61
N ASN A 90 0.03 1.49 3.50
CA ASN A 90 1.09 0.99 2.64
C ASN A 90 2.42 0.80 3.38
N LEU A 91 2.83 1.76 4.22
CA LEU A 91 4.07 1.64 4.99
C LEU A 91 3.99 0.47 5.99
N CYS A 92 2.84 0.27 6.62
CA CYS A 92 2.61 -0.87 7.50
C CYS A 92 2.67 -2.20 6.73
N CYS A 93 2.04 -2.28 5.55
CA CYS A 93 2.09 -3.44 4.65
C CYS A 93 3.52 -3.72 4.15
N GLN A 94 4.29 -2.70 3.81
CA GLN A 94 5.70 -2.85 3.43
C GLN A 94 6.55 -3.36 4.60
N ALA A 95 6.29 -2.88 5.83
CA ALA A 95 6.94 -3.39 7.03
C ALA A 95 6.55 -4.84 7.33
N PHE A 96 5.30 -5.24 7.05
CA PHE A 96 4.89 -6.64 7.06
C PHE A 96 5.72 -7.47 6.08
N LEU A 97 5.73 -7.09 4.80
CA LEU A 97 6.37 -7.89 3.74
C LEU A 97 7.90 -7.98 3.85
N MET A 98 8.55 -6.90 4.30
CA MET A 98 10.00 -6.74 4.19
C MET A 98 10.70 -6.52 5.54
N GLY A 99 9.94 -6.54 6.64
CA GLY A 99 10.42 -6.34 8.01
C GLY A 99 10.76 -4.88 8.36
N ARG A 100 11.31 -4.69 9.57
CA ARG A 100 11.55 -3.35 10.17
C ARG A 100 12.43 -2.39 9.36
N ASN A 101 13.31 -2.92 8.49
CA ASN A 101 14.22 -2.10 7.67
C ASN A 101 13.75 -1.96 6.21
N CYS A 102 12.46 -2.22 5.92
CA CYS A 102 11.90 -2.20 4.57
C CYS A 102 12.24 -0.93 3.78
N GLU A 103 12.15 0.25 4.38
CA GLU A 103 12.43 1.56 3.75
C GLU A 103 13.85 1.63 3.15
N LYS A 104 14.86 1.10 3.86
CA LYS A 104 16.25 1.04 3.36
C LYS A 104 16.39 0.14 2.15
N TYR A 105 15.65 -0.98 2.12
CA TYR A 105 15.67 -1.90 0.99
C TYR A 105 14.91 -1.33 -0.20
N LEU A 106 13.75 -0.72 0.02
CA LEU A 106 12.98 -0.04 -1.01
C LEU A 106 13.77 1.10 -1.67
N ALA A 107 14.48 1.91 -0.88
CA ALA A 107 15.35 2.96 -1.41
C ALA A 107 16.50 2.39 -2.27
N LYS A 108 17.10 1.26 -1.86
CA LYS A 108 18.13 0.57 -2.66
C LYS A 108 17.55 0.00 -3.95
N LEU A 109 16.41 -0.66 -3.88
CA LEU A 109 15.69 -1.22 -5.03
C LEU A 109 15.39 -0.12 -6.05
N GLU A 110 14.80 0.99 -5.60
CA GLU A 110 14.47 2.13 -6.45
C GLU A 110 15.72 2.72 -7.11
N LYS A 111 16.80 2.93 -6.34
CA LYS A 111 18.07 3.43 -6.87
C LYS A 111 18.66 2.53 -7.96
N HIS A 112 18.65 1.21 -7.77
CA HIS A 112 19.15 0.29 -8.79
C HIS A 112 18.22 0.20 -9.98
N HIS A 113 16.90 0.26 -9.76
CA HIS A 113 15.90 0.27 -10.81
C HIS A 113 16.03 1.50 -11.73
N GLN A 114 16.17 2.70 -11.15
CA GLN A 114 16.40 3.95 -11.89
C GLN A 114 17.68 3.94 -12.72
N ARG A 115 18.70 3.20 -12.26
CA ARG A 115 19.97 3.01 -12.99
C ARG A 115 19.92 1.91 -14.05
N GLY A 116 18.81 1.19 -14.17
CA GLY A 116 18.71 0.01 -15.04
C GLY A 116 19.55 -1.18 -14.58
N ASP A 117 20.05 -1.19 -13.34
CA ASP A 117 20.89 -2.25 -12.77
C ASP A 117 19.99 -3.40 -12.26
N TYR A 118 19.33 -4.08 -13.21
CA TYR A 118 18.33 -5.09 -12.91
C TYR A 118 18.92 -6.36 -12.27
N THR A 119 20.21 -6.64 -12.49
CA THR A 119 20.92 -7.73 -11.81
C THR A 119 20.95 -7.48 -10.30
N LYS A 120 21.28 -6.26 -9.86
CA LYS A 120 21.24 -5.94 -8.43
C LYS A 120 19.83 -5.88 -7.87
N VAL A 121 18.85 -5.46 -8.66
CA VAL A 121 17.43 -5.53 -8.24
C VAL A 121 17.05 -6.98 -7.95
N GLU A 122 17.39 -7.91 -8.85
CA GLU A 122 17.14 -9.34 -8.66
C GLU A 122 17.87 -9.89 -7.41
N GLU A 123 19.15 -9.53 -7.22
CA GLU A 123 19.95 -9.94 -6.05
C GLU A 123 19.39 -9.42 -4.73
N LEU A 124 18.87 -8.19 -4.72
CA LEU A 124 18.20 -7.64 -3.53
C LEU A 124 16.92 -8.43 -3.22
N TRP A 125 16.14 -8.79 -4.24
CA TRP A 125 14.94 -9.60 -4.05
C TRP A 125 15.23 -11.00 -3.52
N LYS A 126 16.36 -11.62 -3.87
CA LYS A 126 16.77 -12.93 -3.31
C LYS A 126 16.80 -12.98 -1.77
N LYS A 127 16.89 -11.82 -1.11
CA LYS A 127 16.90 -11.71 0.36
C LYS A 127 15.52 -11.86 1.01
N PHE A 128 14.44 -11.91 0.22
CA PHE A 128 13.05 -11.92 0.69
C PHE A 128 12.33 -13.25 0.43
N GLY A 129 13.05 -14.39 0.48
CA GLY A 129 12.44 -15.73 0.47
C GLY A 129 11.45 -15.96 -0.68
N CYS A 130 10.25 -16.45 -0.35
CA CYS A 130 9.16 -16.71 -1.31
C CYS A 130 8.71 -15.45 -2.07
N LEU A 131 8.65 -14.28 -1.42
CA LEU A 131 8.29 -13.01 -2.06
C LEU A 131 9.31 -12.63 -3.14
N GLY A 132 10.59 -12.76 -2.83
CA GLY A 132 11.68 -12.50 -3.77
C GLY A 132 11.67 -13.43 -4.97
N ARG A 133 11.47 -14.72 -4.73
CA ARG A 133 11.34 -15.74 -5.78
C ARG A 133 10.15 -15.46 -6.69
N LEU A 134 8.98 -15.19 -6.10
CA LEU A 134 7.77 -14.84 -6.86
C LEU A 134 7.98 -13.58 -7.69
N HIS A 135 8.53 -12.51 -7.10
CA HIS A 135 8.82 -11.25 -7.81
C HIS A 135 9.70 -11.50 -9.04
N ASN A 136 10.80 -12.22 -8.86
CA ASN A 136 11.75 -12.49 -9.94
C ASN A 136 11.16 -13.43 -11.00
N LEU A 137 10.37 -14.44 -10.61
CA LEU A 137 9.69 -15.35 -11.55
C LEU A 137 8.66 -14.59 -12.41
N VAL A 138 7.79 -13.80 -11.78
CA VAL A 138 6.81 -12.97 -12.49
C VAL A 138 7.50 -12.01 -13.44
N ARG A 139 8.57 -11.35 -12.99
CA ARG A 139 9.38 -10.45 -13.82
C ARG A 139 9.98 -11.20 -15.01
N TYR A 140 10.57 -12.37 -14.78
CA TYR A 140 11.22 -13.17 -15.82
C TYR A 140 10.24 -13.56 -16.93
N ILE A 141 9.04 -14.02 -16.56
CA ILE A 141 7.98 -14.41 -17.50
C ILE A 141 7.47 -13.19 -18.27
N ARG A 142 7.22 -12.09 -17.57
CA ARG A 142 6.70 -10.85 -18.18
C ARG A 142 7.73 -10.08 -19.01
N LEU A 143 9.02 -10.39 -18.90
CA LEU A 143 10.07 -9.59 -19.53
C LEU A 143 10.02 -9.63 -21.07
N THR A 144 9.65 -10.77 -21.65
CA THR A 144 9.71 -10.98 -23.11
C THR A 144 8.36 -11.47 -23.64
N PRO A 145 7.90 -11.02 -24.83
CA PRO A 145 6.67 -11.53 -25.45
C PRO A 145 6.62 -13.06 -25.55
N GLN A 146 7.73 -13.69 -25.94
CA GLN A 146 7.79 -15.15 -26.12
C GLN A 146 7.45 -15.93 -24.84
N ARG A 147 7.99 -15.49 -23.70
CA ARG A 147 7.69 -16.12 -22.40
C ARG A 147 6.27 -15.86 -21.92
N ARG A 148 5.69 -14.70 -22.26
CA ARG A 148 4.28 -14.40 -21.96
C ARG A 148 3.36 -15.29 -22.77
N GLU A 149 3.64 -15.43 -24.07
CA GLU A 149 2.91 -16.31 -24.97
C GLU A 149 3.03 -17.77 -24.50
N GLU A 150 4.26 -18.25 -24.23
CA GLU A 150 4.50 -19.59 -23.68
C GLU A 150 3.68 -19.82 -22.41
N PHE A 151 3.72 -18.91 -21.45
CA PHE A 151 2.92 -19.02 -20.23
C PHE A 151 1.40 -19.02 -20.50
N ALA A 152 0.93 -18.17 -21.42
CA ALA A 152 -0.49 -18.07 -21.77
C ALA A 152 -1.03 -19.32 -22.49
N THR A 153 -0.17 -20.06 -23.22
CA THR A 153 -0.54 -21.31 -23.90
C THR A 153 -0.76 -22.49 -22.96
N ILE A 154 -0.30 -22.41 -21.72
CA ILE A 154 -0.52 -23.47 -20.73
C ILE A 154 -1.94 -23.32 -20.18
N ILE A 155 -2.82 -24.23 -20.57
CA ILE A 155 -4.22 -24.27 -20.12
C ILE A 155 -4.35 -25.34 -19.04
N ILE A 156 -4.90 -24.97 -17.89
CA ILE A 156 -5.17 -25.91 -16.78
C ILE A 156 -6.60 -26.45 -16.87
N GLY A 157 -7.57 -25.58 -17.18
CA GLY A 157 -8.98 -25.94 -17.18
C GLY A 157 -9.59 -26.08 -15.77
N GLY A 158 -10.70 -26.80 -15.68
CA GLY A 158 -11.42 -27.04 -14.42
C GLY A 158 -11.97 -25.76 -13.76
N ASP A 159 -11.99 -25.76 -12.43
CA ASP A 159 -12.54 -24.67 -11.60
C ASP A 159 -11.76 -23.34 -11.73
N LEU A 160 -10.55 -23.40 -12.28
CA LEU A 160 -9.67 -22.24 -12.48
C LEU A 160 -9.53 -21.84 -13.95
N SER A 161 -10.37 -22.40 -14.83
CA SER A 161 -10.39 -22.06 -16.26
C SER A 161 -10.57 -20.57 -16.56
N GLN A 162 -11.25 -19.83 -15.68
CA GLN A 162 -11.36 -18.37 -15.79
C GLN A 162 -10.01 -17.62 -15.72
N PHE A 163 -8.97 -18.26 -15.20
CA PHE A 163 -7.61 -17.72 -15.12
C PHE A 163 -6.72 -18.16 -16.28
N ASP A 164 -7.19 -19.08 -17.13
CA ASP A 164 -6.46 -19.51 -18.31
C ASP A 164 -6.25 -18.34 -19.27
N GLY A 165 -5.08 -18.27 -19.89
CA GLY A 165 -4.67 -17.14 -20.74
C GLY A 165 -4.39 -15.81 -20.03
N LEU A 166 -4.77 -15.62 -18.76
CA LEU A 166 -4.51 -14.36 -18.06
C LEU A 166 -3.02 -14.15 -17.75
N GLU A 167 -2.53 -12.92 -17.92
CA GLU A 167 -1.16 -12.57 -17.52
C GLU A 167 -0.96 -12.61 -15.99
N LEU A 168 0.30 -12.82 -15.56
CA LEU A 168 0.71 -12.60 -14.17
C LEU A 168 0.69 -11.11 -13.84
N ILE A 169 0.43 -10.76 -12.59
CA ILE A 169 0.46 -9.37 -12.12
C ILE A 169 1.83 -9.09 -11.50
N GLN A 170 2.58 -8.12 -12.05
CA GLN A 170 3.83 -7.65 -11.47
C GLN A 170 3.51 -6.73 -10.29
N ASN A 171 4.01 -7.07 -9.11
CA ASN A 171 3.95 -6.20 -7.95
C ASN A 171 4.78 -4.92 -8.19
N ASN A 172 4.32 -3.82 -7.58
CA ASN A 172 4.96 -2.51 -7.62
C ASN A 172 5.12 -2.00 -6.18
N SER A 173 6.35 -1.69 -5.79
CA SER A 173 6.70 -1.15 -4.46
C SER A 173 5.91 0.11 -4.09
N THR A 174 5.49 0.91 -5.07
CA THR A 174 4.76 2.18 -4.87
C THR A 174 3.25 2.03 -4.76
N ARG A 175 2.68 0.85 -5.03
CA ARG A 175 1.23 0.59 -5.00
C ARG A 175 0.94 -0.59 -4.07
N TRP A 176 0.48 -0.33 -2.86
CA TRP A 176 0.28 -1.31 -1.77
C TRP A 176 -0.51 -2.55 -2.17
N ASN A 177 -1.64 -2.37 -2.87
CA ASN A 177 -2.49 -3.49 -3.28
C ASN A 177 -1.83 -4.41 -4.32
N SER A 178 -0.74 -3.97 -4.96
CA SER A 178 -0.10 -4.75 -6.02
C SER A 178 0.51 -6.05 -5.53
N TRP A 179 0.98 -6.11 -4.27
CA TRP A 179 1.48 -7.35 -3.68
C TRP A 179 0.35 -8.33 -3.43
N PHE A 180 -0.75 -7.86 -2.84
CA PHE A 180 -1.96 -8.67 -2.65
C PHE A 180 -2.43 -9.26 -3.99
N TYR A 181 -2.65 -8.41 -5.00
CA TYR A 181 -3.06 -8.89 -6.34
C TYR A 181 -2.04 -9.81 -7.01
N SER A 182 -0.73 -9.52 -6.88
CA SER A 182 0.34 -10.37 -7.44
C SER A 182 0.34 -11.75 -6.82
N ILE A 183 0.22 -11.85 -5.50
CA ILE A 183 0.24 -13.12 -4.78
C ILE A 183 -1.06 -13.88 -5.05
N THR A 184 -2.22 -13.23 -4.92
CA THR A 184 -3.52 -13.84 -5.23
C THR A 184 -3.55 -14.36 -6.68
N ARG A 185 -3.06 -13.60 -7.66
CA ARG A 185 -2.93 -14.07 -9.06
C ARG A 185 -2.02 -15.29 -9.14
N ALA A 186 -0.86 -15.26 -8.50
CA ALA A 186 0.09 -16.37 -8.52
C ALA A 186 -0.51 -17.65 -7.92
N LEU A 187 -1.24 -17.55 -6.81
CA LEU A 187 -1.94 -18.68 -6.18
C LEU A 187 -3.06 -19.24 -7.08
N ASN A 188 -3.80 -18.38 -7.77
CA ASN A 188 -4.83 -18.80 -8.72
C ASN A 188 -4.28 -19.53 -9.94
N VAL A 189 -3.02 -19.26 -10.30
CA VAL A 189 -2.35 -19.87 -11.47
C VAL A 189 -1.15 -20.72 -11.06
N ARG A 190 -1.17 -21.24 -9.82
CA ARG A 190 -0.06 -22.00 -9.22
C ARG A 190 0.36 -23.17 -10.09
N GLU A 191 -0.59 -24.03 -10.47
CA GLU A 191 -0.31 -25.20 -11.31
C GLU A 191 0.31 -24.79 -12.65
N ARG A 192 -0.18 -23.70 -13.26
CA ARG A 192 0.38 -23.15 -14.49
C ARG A 192 1.81 -22.65 -14.31
N LEU A 193 2.12 -22.00 -13.19
CA LEU A 193 3.47 -21.56 -12.83
C LEU A 193 4.40 -22.75 -12.60
N GLU A 194 3.92 -23.82 -11.96
CA GLU A 194 4.68 -25.06 -11.75
C GLU A 194 4.97 -25.76 -13.08
N LEU A 195 3.98 -25.87 -13.99
CA LEU A 195 4.15 -26.44 -15.32
C LEU A 195 5.09 -25.61 -16.20
N PHE A 196 4.93 -24.28 -16.22
CA PHE A 196 5.87 -23.39 -16.89
C PHE A 196 7.28 -23.62 -16.35
N SER A 197 7.42 -23.68 -15.02
CA SER A 197 8.73 -23.84 -14.39
C SER A 197 9.38 -25.19 -14.67
N ALA A 198 8.59 -26.23 -14.94
CA ALA A 198 9.07 -27.56 -15.27
C ALA A 198 9.42 -27.72 -16.76
N ARG A 199 8.71 -27.03 -17.66
CA ARG A 199 8.83 -27.19 -19.12
C ARG A 199 9.74 -26.16 -19.77
N HIS A 200 9.82 -24.96 -19.19
CA HIS A 200 10.53 -23.84 -19.80
C HIS A 200 12.02 -24.12 -19.92
N VAL A 201 12.54 -24.07 -21.16
CA VAL A 201 13.98 -24.17 -21.44
C VAL A 201 14.52 -22.75 -21.67
N PRO A 202 15.42 -22.25 -20.83
CA PRO A 202 15.98 -20.92 -21.01
C PRO A 202 16.80 -20.85 -22.31
N GLY A 203 16.70 -19.73 -23.01
CA GLY A 203 17.53 -19.47 -24.20
C GLY A 203 19.03 -19.51 -23.88
N LYS A 204 19.86 -19.82 -24.89
CA LYS A 204 21.32 -19.91 -24.74
C LYS A 204 21.89 -18.67 -24.05
N GLY A 205 22.65 -18.87 -22.97
CA GLY A 205 23.28 -17.80 -22.18
C GLY A 205 22.39 -17.16 -21.10
N SER A 206 21.13 -17.57 -20.96
CA SER A 206 20.25 -17.14 -19.86
C SER A 206 20.46 -18.01 -18.62
N VAL A 207 20.50 -17.38 -17.44
CA VAL A 207 20.56 -18.07 -16.13
C VAL A 207 19.25 -18.84 -15.81
N GLY A 208 18.20 -18.60 -16.62
CA GLY A 208 16.91 -19.26 -16.49
C GLY A 208 16.18 -18.93 -15.20
N ILE A 209 15.37 -19.86 -14.72
CA ILE A 209 14.48 -19.68 -13.56
C ILE A 209 14.83 -20.54 -12.35
N ALA A 210 15.95 -21.27 -12.39
CA ALA A 210 16.32 -22.22 -11.33
C ALA A 210 16.35 -21.56 -9.94
N ASN A 211 16.82 -20.31 -9.87
CA ASN A 211 16.90 -19.53 -8.64
C ASN A 211 15.56 -18.92 -8.18
N PHE A 212 14.51 -19.00 -9.01
CA PHE A 212 13.19 -18.40 -8.73
C PHE A 212 12.09 -19.44 -8.57
N LYS A 213 12.40 -20.73 -8.74
CA LYS A 213 11.42 -21.80 -8.58
C LYS A 213 10.84 -21.76 -7.16
N LEU A 214 9.51 -21.82 -7.09
CA LEU A 214 8.73 -21.96 -5.88
C LEU A 214 8.45 -23.44 -5.66
N ASP A 215 8.68 -23.92 -4.44
CA ASP A 215 8.34 -25.27 -4.00
C ASP A 215 7.12 -25.22 -3.05
N GLY A 216 6.72 -26.38 -2.53
CA GLY A 216 5.56 -26.49 -1.65
C GLY A 216 5.62 -25.58 -0.41
N GLN A 217 6.81 -25.42 0.18
CA GLN A 217 6.98 -24.55 1.34
C GLN A 217 6.81 -23.08 0.96
N HIS A 218 7.39 -22.65 -0.15
CA HIS A 218 7.22 -21.27 -0.61
C HIS A 218 5.77 -20.95 -0.97
N TRP A 219 5.03 -21.90 -1.56
CA TRP A 219 3.61 -21.71 -1.84
C TRP A 219 2.78 -21.59 -0.58
N PHE A 220 3.07 -22.43 0.41
CA PHE A 220 2.45 -22.35 1.72
C PHE A 220 2.69 -20.99 2.38
N GLU A 221 3.92 -20.48 2.36
CA GLU A 221 4.24 -19.14 2.86
C GLU A 221 3.43 -18.05 2.15
N LEU A 222 3.33 -18.13 0.81
CA LEU A 222 2.56 -17.16 0.01
C LEU A 222 1.07 -17.17 0.35
N GLU A 223 0.48 -18.34 0.64
CA GLU A 223 -0.92 -18.45 1.09
C GLU A 223 -1.14 -17.74 2.43
N LYS A 224 -0.20 -17.89 3.37
CA LYS A 224 -0.27 -17.24 4.69
C LYS A 224 -0.06 -15.73 4.60
N ILE A 225 0.85 -15.29 3.73
CA ILE A 225 1.05 -13.86 3.44
C ILE A 225 -0.20 -13.29 2.77
N GLU A 226 -0.77 -13.97 1.77
CA GLU A 226 -2.00 -13.52 1.10
C GLU A 226 -3.15 -13.31 2.07
N LEU A 227 -3.31 -14.25 3.02
CA LEU A 227 -4.32 -14.16 4.05
C LEU A 227 -4.15 -12.89 4.90
N ALA A 228 -2.95 -12.64 5.42
CA ALA A 228 -2.66 -11.44 6.23
C ALA A 228 -2.77 -10.14 5.42
N LEU A 229 -2.46 -10.16 4.12
CA LEU A 229 -2.59 -9.01 3.24
C LEU A 229 -4.06 -8.60 2.99
N LYS A 230 -5.04 -9.47 3.25
CA LYS A 230 -6.46 -9.13 3.11
C LYS A 230 -6.88 -8.01 4.04
N ASP A 231 -6.31 -7.94 5.24
CA ASP A 231 -6.68 -6.91 6.21
C ASP A 231 -6.13 -5.54 5.80
N PHE A 232 -4.90 -5.51 5.28
CA PHE A 232 -4.34 -4.30 4.67
C PHE A 232 -5.13 -3.85 3.44
N TYR A 233 -5.59 -4.81 2.63
CA TYR A 233 -6.45 -4.54 1.48
C TYR A 233 -7.82 -3.98 1.89
N ALA A 234 -8.46 -4.57 2.90
CA ALA A 234 -9.73 -4.11 3.42
C ALA A 234 -9.61 -2.71 4.06
N ALA A 235 -8.60 -2.50 4.91
CA ALA A 235 -8.31 -1.19 5.51
C ALA A 235 -8.05 -0.12 4.44
N THR A 236 -7.35 -0.50 3.37
CA THR A 236 -7.13 0.35 2.21
C THR A 236 -8.46 0.74 1.57
N LEU A 237 -9.30 -0.23 1.20
CA LEU A 237 -10.61 0.05 0.57
C LEU A 237 -11.53 0.90 1.45
N LEU A 238 -11.47 0.70 2.77
CA LEU A 238 -12.19 1.51 3.75
C LEU A 238 -11.68 2.95 3.82
N SER A 239 -10.42 3.19 3.44
CA SER A 239 -9.83 4.53 3.38
C SER A 239 -9.95 5.20 2.00
N GLU A 240 -10.10 4.40 0.95
CA GLU A 240 -10.19 4.86 -0.43
C GLU A 240 -11.62 5.32 -0.79
N GLY A 241 -11.71 6.41 -1.57
CA GLY A 241 -12.96 6.87 -2.17
C GLY A 241 -13.54 8.14 -1.57
N LYS A 242 -14.71 8.53 -2.09
CA LYS A 242 -15.34 9.84 -1.80
C LYS A 242 -16.26 9.82 -0.56
N LYS A 243 -16.41 8.66 0.09
CA LYS A 243 -17.31 8.47 1.24
C LYS A 243 -16.58 8.57 2.59
N THR A 244 -15.28 8.36 2.60
CA THR A 244 -14.42 8.36 3.77
C THR A 244 -14.15 9.79 4.25
N SER A 245 -13.87 9.93 5.54
CA SER A 245 -13.62 11.20 6.21
C SER A 245 -12.41 11.08 7.14
N LEU A 246 -11.92 12.22 7.64
CA LEU A 246 -10.84 12.23 8.64
C LEU A 246 -11.26 11.55 9.97
N ALA A 247 -12.56 11.41 10.22
CA ALA A 247 -13.05 10.71 11.39
C ALA A 247 -12.76 9.21 11.34
N ASP A 248 -12.80 8.63 10.14
CA ASP A 248 -12.62 7.19 9.94
C ASP A 248 -11.15 6.77 10.12
N TRP A 249 -10.25 7.74 10.26
CA TRP A 249 -8.80 7.54 10.30
C TRP A 249 -8.37 6.69 11.48
N PHE A 250 -8.78 7.07 12.70
CA PHE A 250 -8.44 6.33 13.92
C PHE A 250 -9.12 4.96 13.94
N SER A 251 -10.42 4.89 13.62
CA SER A 251 -11.15 3.61 13.61
C SER A 251 -10.57 2.61 12.62
N THR A 252 -10.08 3.06 11.45
CA THR A 252 -9.41 2.19 10.48
C THR A 252 -8.08 1.69 11.02
N LEU A 253 -7.29 2.55 11.68
CA LEU A 253 -6.03 2.13 12.29
C LEU A 253 -6.23 1.22 13.50
N ASP A 254 -7.24 1.48 14.35
CA ASP A 254 -7.60 0.60 15.48
C ASP A 254 -7.97 -0.80 14.98
N CYS A 255 -8.79 -0.87 13.94
CA CYS A 255 -9.14 -2.12 13.29
C CYS A 255 -7.89 -2.82 12.76
N LEU A 256 -7.05 -2.11 11.99
CA LEU A 256 -5.82 -2.69 11.42
C LEU A 256 -4.84 -3.16 12.52
N LEU A 257 -4.69 -2.40 13.62
CA LEU A 257 -3.87 -2.79 14.76
C LEU A 257 -4.35 -4.09 15.40
N ARG A 258 -5.68 -4.24 15.56
CA ARG A 258 -6.28 -5.47 16.08
C ARG A 258 -6.01 -6.64 15.14
N GLU A 259 -6.31 -6.51 13.85
CA GLU A 259 -6.12 -7.61 12.88
C GLU A 259 -4.64 -8.05 12.79
N ILE A 260 -3.69 -7.10 12.84
CA ILE A 260 -2.25 -7.42 12.87
C ILE A 260 -1.89 -8.14 14.17
N SER A 261 -2.47 -7.75 15.31
CA SER A 261 -2.23 -8.42 16.60
C SER A 261 -2.77 -9.84 16.59
N GLU A 262 -4.00 -10.05 16.12
CA GLU A 262 -4.61 -11.38 16.00
C GLU A 262 -3.78 -12.27 15.07
N THR A 263 -3.28 -11.73 13.95
CA THR A 263 -2.35 -12.42 13.06
C THR A 263 -1.06 -12.82 13.80
N LYS A 264 -0.49 -11.91 14.59
CA LYS A 264 0.74 -12.16 15.37
C LYS A 264 0.52 -13.27 16.42
N ASP A 265 -0.59 -13.22 17.14
CA ASP A 265 -0.92 -14.16 18.20
C ASP A 265 -1.23 -15.55 17.60
N HIS A 266 -1.99 -15.60 16.51
CA HIS A 266 -2.27 -16.84 15.79
C HIS A 266 -1.00 -17.59 15.36
N TYR A 267 -0.04 -16.89 14.75
CA TYR A 267 1.22 -17.53 14.36
C TYR A 267 2.17 -17.78 15.53
N HIS A 268 1.99 -17.10 16.67
CA HIS A 268 2.69 -17.45 17.90
C HIS A 268 2.21 -18.80 18.43
N ASP A 269 0.90 -18.97 18.57
CA ASP A 269 0.28 -20.18 19.10
C ASP A 269 0.62 -21.39 18.22
N ILE A 270 0.50 -21.24 16.90
CA ILE A 270 0.91 -22.29 15.94
C ILE A 270 2.39 -22.64 16.12
N HIS A 271 3.27 -21.65 16.31
CA HIS A 271 4.70 -21.94 16.49
C HIS A 271 4.99 -22.67 17.81
N THR A 272 4.21 -22.40 18.86
CA THR A 272 4.33 -23.10 20.15
C THR A 272 3.85 -24.55 20.06
N GLU A 273 2.86 -24.83 19.21
CA GLU A 273 2.34 -26.19 18.96
C GLU A 273 3.15 -26.98 17.92
N ASP A 274 3.72 -26.31 16.92
CA ASP A 274 4.58 -26.86 15.86
C ASP A 274 5.80 -25.96 15.61
N ASP A 275 6.90 -26.27 16.29
CA ASP A 275 8.16 -25.53 16.20
C ASP A 275 9.04 -25.92 14.99
N ASN A 276 8.60 -26.92 14.21
CA ASN A 276 9.39 -27.46 13.10
C ASN A 276 9.39 -26.56 11.86
N ASN A 277 8.50 -25.57 11.79
CA ASN A 277 8.35 -24.70 10.62
C ASN A 277 8.76 -23.24 10.92
N PHE A 278 9.92 -22.84 10.40
CA PHE A 278 10.48 -21.50 10.60
C PHE A 278 9.60 -20.37 10.05
N THR A 279 8.67 -20.67 9.14
CA THR A 279 7.73 -19.72 8.54
C THR A 279 6.89 -19.01 9.60
N TRP A 280 6.50 -19.69 10.68
CA TRP A 280 5.69 -19.09 11.74
C TRP A 280 6.40 -17.94 12.44
N LYS A 281 7.65 -18.17 12.83
CA LYS A 281 8.51 -17.14 13.43
C LYS A 281 8.78 -15.99 12.46
N TYR A 282 8.94 -16.28 11.17
CA TYR A 282 9.11 -15.26 10.14
C TYR A 282 7.86 -14.37 10.03
N ILE A 283 6.67 -14.95 9.88
CA ILE A 283 5.41 -14.19 9.74
C ILE A 283 5.10 -13.43 11.03
N GLN A 284 5.36 -14.01 12.20
CA GLN A 284 5.23 -13.31 13.48
C GLN A 284 6.12 -12.07 13.55
N GLY A 285 7.40 -12.18 13.14
CA GLY A 285 8.32 -11.05 13.06
C GLY A 285 7.89 -9.98 12.05
N CYS A 286 7.25 -10.40 10.95
CA CYS A 286 6.65 -9.52 9.96
C CYS A 286 5.44 -8.76 10.53
N ALA A 287 4.52 -9.46 11.20
CA ALA A 287 3.38 -8.87 11.90
C ALA A 287 3.83 -7.86 12.97
N ASP A 288 4.85 -8.20 13.76
CA ASP A 288 5.43 -7.28 14.75
C ASP A 288 6.00 -6.00 14.11
N ALA A 289 6.71 -6.13 12.99
CA ALA A 289 7.22 -4.97 12.25
C ALA A 289 6.10 -4.07 11.73
N ALA A 290 5.02 -4.65 11.20
CA ALA A 290 3.85 -3.93 10.73
C ALA A 290 3.11 -3.23 11.88
N TRP A 291 2.92 -3.93 13.00
CA TRP A 291 2.26 -3.41 14.19
C TRP A 291 3.03 -2.21 14.76
N LEU A 292 4.34 -2.33 14.94
CA LEU A 292 5.19 -1.22 15.42
C LEU A 292 5.10 0.01 14.51
N LYS A 293 5.10 -0.21 13.19
CA LYS A 293 4.93 0.87 12.20
C LYS A 293 3.54 1.51 12.29
N CYS A 294 2.49 0.72 12.48
CA CYS A 294 1.13 1.22 12.65
C CYS A 294 0.98 2.06 13.93
N VAL A 295 1.51 1.57 15.06
CA VAL A 295 1.52 2.29 16.35
C VAL A 295 2.31 3.59 16.28
N GLU A 296 3.47 3.58 15.61
CA GLU A 296 4.26 4.80 15.35
C GLU A 296 3.38 5.89 14.72
N TYR A 297 2.65 5.56 13.65
CA TYR A 297 1.77 6.51 12.97
C TYR A 297 0.53 6.87 13.77
N TYR A 298 -0.05 5.93 14.50
CA TYR A 298 -1.17 6.18 15.39
C TYR A 298 -0.83 7.24 16.45
N ASN A 299 0.26 7.02 17.19
CA ASN A 299 0.72 7.91 18.26
C ASN A 299 1.13 9.28 17.72
N ASN A 300 1.87 9.32 16.62
CA ASN A 300 2.25 10.58 15.97
C ASN A 300 1.02 11.42 15.62
N GLN A 301 -0.08 10.78 15.23
CA GLN A 301 -1.29 11.47 14.80
C GLN A 301 -2.17 11.90 15.95
N GLN A 302 -2.21 11.11 17.03
CA GLN A 302 -2.78 11.54 18.30
C GLN A 302 -2.06 12.78 18.84
N LEU A 303 -0.71 12.78 18.84
CA LEU A 303 0.09 13.94 19.24
C LEU A 303 -0.14 15.16 18.33
N ASN A 304 -0.20 14.95 17.00
CA ASN A 304 -0.50 16.03 16.06
C ASN A 304 -1.91 16.60 16.28
N TRP A 305 -2.88 15.77 16.65
CA TRP A 305 -4.23 16.21 16.97
C TRP A 305 -4.26 17.06 18.24
N GLN A 306 -3.70 16.56 19.33
CA GLN A 306 -3.62 17.28 20.61
C GLN A 306 -2.92 18.64 20.47
N ASN A 307 -1.86 18.71 19.65
CA ASN A 307 -1.17 19.96 19.36
C ASN A 307 -1.99 20.96 18.53
N ARG A 308 -2.96 20.49 17.74
CA ARG A 308 -3.84 21.33 16.91
C ARG A 308 -5.08 21.79 17.66
N PHE A 309 -5.62 20.92 18.50
CA PHE A 309 -6.85 21.15 19.28
C PHE A 309 -6.55 20.92 20.77
N PRO A 310 -5.79 21.83 21.41
CA PRO A 310 -5.35 21.68 22.80
C PRO A 310 -6.49 21.79 23.82
N GLU A 311 -7.69 22.21 23.40
CA GLU A 311 -8.90 22.25 24.22
C GLU A 311 -9.76 20.98 24.08
N ASP A 312 -9.47 20.12 23.07
CA ASP A 312 -10.19 18.88 22.76
C ASP A 312 -9.32 17.65 23.11
N THR A 313 -8.90 17.54 24.36
CA THR A 313 -7.82 16.61 24.78
C THR A 313 -8.27 15.19 25.09
N ASP A 314 -9.55 14.99 25.41
CA ASP A 314 -9.93 13.77 26.14
C ASP A 314 -10.30 12.60 25.21
N LEU A 315 -10.52 12.86 23.92
CA LEU A 315 -11.12 11.88 23.00
C LEU A 315 -10.57 12.03 21.56
N PRO A 316 -10.22 10.93 20.86
CA PRO A 316 -9.76 11.02 19.48
C PRO A 316 -10.89 11.54 18.56
N PRO A 317 -10.58 12.16 17.39
CA PRO A 317 -11.56 12.66 16.42
C PRO A 317 -12.72 11.72 16.09
N ALA A 318 -12.44 10.41 16.06
CA ALA A 318 -13.43 9.38 15.81
C ALA A 318 -14.56 9.37 16.86
N TYR A 319 -14.26 9.67 18.12
CA TYR A 319 -15.26 9.77 19.18
C TYR A 319 -16.20 10.96 18.97
N TYR A 320 -15.66 12.14 18.59
CA TYR A 320 -16.46 13.32 18.31
C TYR A 320 -17.27 13.19 17.01
N ALA A 321 -16.72 12.55 15.99
CA ALA A 321 -17.44 12.27 14.76
C ALA A 321 -18.53 11.21 14.92
N ALA A 322 -18.34 10.21 15.79
CA ALA A 322 -19.37 9.25 16.17
C ALA A 322 -20.52 9.90 16.98
N GLN A 323 -20.26 11.01 17.68
CA GLN A 323 -21.30 11.79 18.36
C GLN A 323 -22.06 12.73 17.43
N MET A 324 -21.42 13.27 16.38
CA MET A 324 -22.04 14.19 15.41
C MET A 324 -22.77 13.48 14.26
N GLY A 325 -22.46 12.20 14.01
CA GLY A 325 -23.17 11.34 13.06
C GLY A 325 -23.98 10.29 13.81
N GLY A 326 -25.28 10.54 14.01
CA GLY A 326 -26.20 9.60 14.66
C GLY A 326 -26.02 8.17 14.14
N TRP A 327 -25.37 7.34 14.96
CA TRP A 327 -25.10 5.95 14.68
C TRP A 327 -26.43 5.19 14.73
N ARG A 328 -27.03 4.94 13.56
CA ARG A 328 -27.97 3.82 13.44
C ARG A 328 -27.12 2.55 13.49
N SER A 329 -27.31 1.79 14.57
CA SER A 329 -26.92 0.40 14.74
C SER A 329 -27.51 -0.45 13.59
N GLY A 330 -26.86 -0.40 12.43
CA GLY A 330 -27.07 -1.33 11.35
C GLY A 330 -25.77 -2.11 11.18
N LYS A 331 -25.87 -3.44 11.20
CA LYS A 331 -24.82 -4.38 10.83
C LYS A 331 -23.86 -3.75 9.81
N ALA A 332 -22.56 -3.88 10.05
CA ALA A 332 -21.55 -3.62 9.02
C ALA A 332 -22.11 -4.14 7.69
N PRO A 333 -22.28 -3.29 6.66
CA PRO A 333 -22.70 -3.78 5.36
C PRO A 333 -21.72 -4.88 5.03
N GLY A 334 -22.23 -6.10 4.83
CA GLY A 334 -21.39 -7.23 4.47
C GLY A 334 -20.53 -6.77 3.31
N ILE A 335 -19.24 -6.56 3.59
CA ILE A 335 -18.25 -6.45 2.53
C ILE A 335 -18.49 -7.74 1.76
N PRO A 336 -18.81 -7.70 0.46
CA PRO A 336 -18.90 -8.91 -0.33
C PRO A 336 -17.53 -9.56 -0.20
N LEU A 337 -17.43 -10.57 0.67
CA LEU A 337 -16.27 -11.43 0.72
C LEU A 337 -16.24 -12.07 -0.66
N PRO A 338 -15.19 -11.88 -1.46
CA PRO A 338 -15.04 -12.61 -2.69
C PRO A 338 -14.72 -14.04 -2.28
N HIS A 339 -15.75 -14.84 -2.10
CA HIS A 339 -15.64 -16.31 -2.14
C HIS A 339 -15.33 -16.82 -3.54
N SER A 340 -15.02 -15.94 -4.49
CA SER A 340 -14.49 -16.27 -5.80
C SER A 340 -13.25 -15.44 -6.07
N LYS A 341 -12.17 -16.18 -6.31
CA LYS A 341 -10.88 -15.74 -6.83
C LYS A 341 -11.10 -14.69 -7.94
N PHE A 342 -10.46 -13.52 -7.81
CA PHE A 342 -10.63 -12.41 -8.75
C PHE A 342 -9.99 -12.68 -10.11
N ALA A 343 -10.81 -12.92 -11.15
CA ALA A 343 -10.41 -12.72 -12.54
C ALA A 343 -10.43 -11.21 -12.84
N VAL A 344 -9.25 -10.60 -12.86
CA VAL A 344 -9.04 -9.24 -13.42
C VAL A 344 -8.16 -9.34 -14.65
#